data_AF-A0A7W4HGT7-F1
#
_entry.id   AF-A0A7W4HGT7-F1
#
_cell.length_a   1.000
_cell.length_b   1.000
_cell.length_c   1.000
_cell.angle_alpha   90.00
_cell.angle_beta   90.00
_cell.angle_gamma   90.00
#
_symmetry.space_group_name_H-M   'P 1'
#
loop_
_entity.id
_entity.type
_entity.pdbx_description
1 polymer ?
#
loop_
_entity_poly.entity_id
_entity_poly.type
_entity_poly.pdbx_seq_one_letter_code
_entity_poly.pdbx_strand_id
1 'polypeptide(L)'
;MYDADGARLFGGNAKDWYANAQSATAKAAGIKTSRTTPKVGGLVIYSSLRSYAGHVAVIKAYYPDSGEMLLEDMNYVGKYIVTQRWDNVSNGKIIGYIYH
;
A
#
# COMPACT_ATOMS: atom_id res chain seq x y z
N MET A 1 11.23 1.56 -3.66
CA MET A 1 10.53 0.29 -3.97
C MET A 1 11.19 -0.49 -5.12
N TYR A 2 12.12 0.14 -5.82
CA TYR A 2 13.02 -0.50 -6.76
C TYR A 2 14.44 -0.41 -6.18
N ASP A 3 15.33 -1.29 -6.59
CA ASP A 3 16.77 -1.18 -6.31
C ASP A 3 17.44 -0.17 -7.27
N ALA A 4 18.76 -0.05 -7.17
CA ALA A 4 19.57 0.86 -7.98
C ALA A 4 19.51 0.53 -9.49
N ASP A 5 19.23 -0.72 -9.83
CA ASP A 5 19.15 -1.20 -11.22
C ASP A 5 17.72 -1.10 -11.78
N GLY A 6 16.79 -0.56 -10.98
CA GLY A 6 15.39 -0.42 -11.37
C GLY A 6 14.59 -1.72 -11.30
N ALA A 7 15.11 -2.77 -10.67
CA ALA A 7 14.37 -3.99 -10.42
C ALA A 7 13.47 -3.82 -9.18
N ARG A 8 12.28 -4.45 -9.21
CA ARG A 8 11.33 -4.37 -8.09
C ARG A 8 11.86 -5.14 -6.89
N LEU A 9 11.90 -4.48 -5.73
CA LEU A 9 12.29 -5.10 -4.45
C LEU A 9 11.25 -6.11 -3.94
N PHE A 10 10.00 -5.98 -4.38
CA PHE A 10 8.90 -6.89 -4.08
C PHE A 10 7.80 -6.76 -5.14
N GLY A 11 6.94 -7.78 -5.26
CA GLY A 11 5.88 -7.82 -6.27
C GLY A 11 4.88 -8.94 -6.03
N GLY A 12 4.29 -9.45 -7.12
CA GLY A 12 3.18 -10.42 -7.07
C GLY A 12 1.82 -9.73 -7.05
N ASN A 13 0.79 -10.43 -6.58
CA ASN A 13 -0.52 -9.81 -6.37
C ASN A 13 -0.44 -8.80 -5.22
N ALA A 14 -1.24 -7.72 -5.29
CA ALA A 14 -1.21 -6.65 -4.31
C ALA A 14 -1.38 -7.17 -2.86
N LYS A 15 -2.24 -8.17 -2.63
CA LYS A 15 -2.41 -8.78 -1.30
C LYS A 15 -1.13 -9.40 -0.71
N ASP A 16 -0.19 -9.81 -1.55
CA ASP A 16 1.06 -10.47 -1.16
C ASP A 16 2.18 -9.45 -0.89
N TRP A 17 2.01 -8.19 -1.32
CA TRP A 17 3.07 -7.18 -1.26
C TRP A 17 3.54 -6.88 0.16
N TYR A 18 2.63 -6.89 1.14
CA TYR A 18 3.01 -6.65 2.53
C TYR A 18 4.01 -7.71 3.04
N ALA A 19 3.76 -8.99 2.78
CA ALA A 19 4.67 -10.07 3.16
C ALA A 19 5.97 -10.02 2.34
N ASN A 20 5.88 -9.78 1.03
CA ASN A 20 7.04 -9.76 0.14
C ASN A 20 7.99 -8.58 0.45
N ALA A 21 7.44 -7.44 0.88
CA ALA A 21 8.21 -6.28 1.32
C ALA A 21 8.98 -6.52 2.64
N GLN A 22 8.71 -7.61 3.36
CA GLN A 22 9.46 -8.01 4.55
C GLN A 22 10.68 -8.89 4.25
N SER A 23 10.95 -9.18 2.98
CA SER A 23 12.13 -9.94 2.55
C SER A 23 13.44 -9.26 2.97
N ALA A 24 14.51 -10.04 3.09
CA ALA A 24 15.83 -9.51 3.46
C ALA A 24 16.32 -8.46 2.46
N THR A 25 16.13 -8.69 1.17
CA THR A 25 16.50 -7.75 0.10
C THR A 25 15.76 -6.42 0.22
N ALA A 26 14.43 -6.45 0.42
CA ALA A 26 13.65 -5.23 0.57
C ALA A 26 14.06 -4.45 1.83
N LYS A 27 14.29 -5.13 2.95
CA LYS A 27 14.77 -4.52 4.20
C LYS A 27 16.16 -3.90 4.05
N ALA A 28 17.10 -4.59 3.40
CA ALA A 28 18.44 -4.08 3.14
C ALA A 28 18.40 -2.82 2.26
N ALA A 29 17.42 -2.73 1.35
CA ALA A 29 17.14 -1.56 0.53
C ALA A 29 16.29 -0.48 1.24
N GLY A 30 16.15 -0.55 2.57
CA GLY A 30 15.49 0.49 3.36
C GLY A 30 13.96 0.44 3.41
N ILE A 31 13.33 -0.57 2.80
CA ILE A 31 11.87 -0.74 2.86
C ILE A 31 11.44 -1.09 4.28
N LYS A 32 10.42 -0.38 4.75
CA LYS A 32 9.80 -0.55 6.06
C LYS A 32 8.34 -0.92 5.88
N THR A 33 7.83 -1.71 6.83
CA THR A 33 6.42 -2.12 6.87
C THR A 33 5.86 -1.84 8.25
N SER A 34 4.58 -1.48 8.33
CA SER A 34 3.84 -1.40 9.60
C SER A 34 2.45 -2.00 9.45
N ARG A 35 1.96 -2.67 10.50
CA ARG A 35 0.56 -3.12 10.57
C ARG A 35 -0.41 -1.98 10.88
N THR A 36 0.06 -0.93 11.54
CA THR A 36 -0.83 0.06 12.19
C THR A 36 -0.49 1.51 11.83
N THR A 37 0.69 1.76 11.27
CA THR A 37 1.18 3.13 11.04
C THR A 37 1.20 3.46 9.55
N PRO A 38 0.18 4.14 9.03
CA PRO A 38 0.24 4.72 7.69
C PRO A 38 1.26 5.87 7.65
N LYS A 39 1.80 6.13 6.46
CA LYS A 39 2.66 7.28 6.19
C LYS A 39 2.32 7.89 4.84
N VAL A 40 2.27 9.21 4.78
CA VAL A 40 2.11 9.95 3.52
C VAL A 40 3.25 9.59 2.56
N GLY A 41 2.92 9.35 1.29
CA GLY A 41 3.82 8.82 0.27
C GLY A 41 4.05 7.30 0.34
N GLY A 42 3.62 6.65 1.42
CA GLY A 42 3.61 5.20 1.55
C GLY A 42 2.45 4.54 0.80
N LEU A 43 2.46 3.21 0.79
CA LEU A 43 1.39 2.38 0.27
C LEU A 43 0.54 1.82 1.42
N VAL A 44 -0.76 1.73 1.17
CA VAL A 44 -1.67 0.88 1.94
C VAL A 44 -2.03 -0.36 1.11
N ILE A 45 -1.96 -1.52 1.75
CA ILE A 45 -2.16 -2.83 1.12
C ILE A 45 -3.45 -3.46 1.60
N TYR A 46 -4.28 -3.94 0.67
CA TYR A 46 -5.56 -4.57 0.97
C TYR A 46 -5.60 -6.04 0.56
N SER A 47 -6.28 -6.85 1.36
CA SER A 47 -6.53 -8.27 1.08
C SER A 47 -7.46 -8.46 -0.13
N SER A 48 -8.47 -7.61 -0.26
CA SER A 48 -9.39 -7.57 -1.40
C SER A 48 -10.13 -6.23 -1.42
N LEU A 49 -10.44 -5.69 -2.61
CA LEU A 49 -11.42 -4.60 -2.77
C LEU A 49 -12.28 -4.85 -4.01
N ARG A 50 -11.64 -4.97 -5.18
CA ARG A 50 -12.30 -5.23 -6.48
C ARG A 50 -11.89 -6.56 -7.12
N SER A 51 -10.82 -7.18 -6.64
CA SER A 51 -10.24 -8.40 -7.21
C SER A 51 -9.65 -9.28 -6.12
N TYR A 52 -9.56 -10.58 -6.40
CA TYR A 52 -8.85 -11.58 -5.59
C TYR A 52 -7.32 -11.38 -5.56
N ALA A 53 -6.80 -10.52 -6.42
CA ALA A 53 -5.40 -10.08 -6.40
C ALA A 53 -5.09 -9.09 -5.25
N GLY A 54 -6.09 -8.66 -4.48
CA GLY A 54 -5.95 -7.58 -3.51
C GLY A 54 -6.03 -6.20 -4.17
N HIS A 55 -5.63 -5.17 -3.42
CA HIS A 55 -5.55 -3.81 -3.93
C HIS A 55 -4.44 -3.02 -3.25
N VAL A 56 -3.99 -1.96 -3.89
CA VAL A 56 -2.96 -1.07 -3.38
C VAL A 56 -3.32 0.38 -3.70
N ALA A 57 -3.06 1.27 -2.76
CA ALA A 57 -3.20 2.70 -2.95
C ALA A 57 -2.03 3.46 -2.34
N VAL A 58 -1.73 4.64 -2.89
CA VAL A 58 -0.77 5.59 -2.31
C VAL A 58 -1.48 6.46 -1.29
N ILE A 59 -0.88 6.65 -0.13
CA ILE A 59 -1.39 7.52 0.92
C ILE A 59 -0.99 8.97 0.59
N LYS A 60 -1.97 9.81 0.24
CA LYS A 60 -1.77 11.23 -0.10
C LYS A 60 -1.87 12.13 1.12
N ALA A 61 -2.73 11.79 2.08
CA ALA A 61 -2.83 12.44 3.38
C ALA A 61 -3.22 11.42 4.46
N TYR A 62 -2.82 11.68 5.70
CA TYR A 62 -3.20 10.89 6.88
C TYR A 62 -3.53 11.82 8.04
N TYR A 63 -4.68 11.59 8.68
CA TYR A 63 -5.19 12.36 9.81
C TYR A 63 -5.21 11.44 11.04
N PRO A 64 -4.21 11.50 11.92
CA PRO A 64 -4.04 10.54 13.01
C PRO A 64 -5.21 10.51 14.00
N ASP A 65 -5.82 11.66 14.27
CA ASP A 65 -6.88 11.79 15.27
C ASP A 65 -8.16 11.05 14.88
N SER A 66 -8.51 11.06 13.58
CA SER A 66 -9.67 10.33 13.05
C SER A 66 -9.32 8.97 12.43
N GLY A 67 -8.04 8.74 12.17
CA GLY A 67 -7.56 7.57 11.42
C GLY A 67 -7.90 7.62 9.91
N GLU A 68 -8.36 8.77 9.40
CA GLU A 68 -8.72 8.92 8.00
C GLU A 68 -7.50 9.09 7.11
N MET A 69 -7.60 8.55 5.91
CA MET A 69 -6.58 8.63 4.87
C MET A 69 -7.21 9.10 3.57
N LEU A 70 -6.56 10.05 2.91
CA LEU A 70 -6.82 10.33 1.49
C LEU A 70 -5.89 9.45 0.67
N LEU A 71 -6.47 8.62 -0.18
CA LEU A 71 -5.76 7.62 -0.96
C LEU A 71 -5.86 7.93 -2.45
N GLU A 72 -4.81 7.63 -3.20
CA GLU A 72 -4.79 7.65 -4.66
C GLU A 72 -4.52 6.24 -5.19
N ASP A 73 -5.44 5.72 -5.99
CA ASP A 73 -5.31 4.42 -6.61
C ASP A 73 -5.88 4.41 -8.03
N MET A 74 -5.43 3.43 -8.81
CA MET A 74 -5.94 3.15 -10.14
C MET A 74 -6.85 1.92 -10.07
N ASN A 75 -7.90 1.89 -10.89
CA ASN A 75 -8.83 0.77 -11.01
C ASN A 75 -9.81 0.58 -9.84
N TYR A 76 -9.92 1.55 -8.93
CA TYR A 76 -10.92 1.46 -7.85
C TYR A 76 -12.35 1.71 -8.34
N VAL A 77 -12.55 2.69 -9.22
CA VAL A 77 -13.87 3.02 -9.81
C VAL A 77 -14.06 2.51 -11.23
N GLY A 78 -12.98 2.12 -11.91
CA GLY A 78 -13.04 1.63 -13.29
C GLY A 78 -11.65 1.44 -13.90
N LYS A 79 -11.56 0.58 -14.91
CA LYS A 79 -10.29 0.22 -15.56
C LYS A 79 -9.57 1.46 -16.10
N TYR A 80 -8.30 1.61 -15.76
CA TYR A 80 -7.40 2.72 -16.08
C TYR A 80 -7.79 4.09 -15.50
N ILE A 81 -8.76 4.14 -14.58
CA ILE A 81 -9.16 5.38 -13.94
C ILE A 81 -8.36 5.53 -12.64
N VAL A 82 -7.63 6.64 -12.53
CA VAL A 82 -6.99 7.09 -11.30
C VAL A 82 -8.00 7.90 -10.51
N THR A 83 -8.18 7.56 -9.23
CA THR A 83 -9.09 8.26 -8.34
C THR A 83 -8.43 8.57 -7.02
N GLN A 84 -8.89 9.66 -6.40
CA GLN A 84 -8.66 9.90 -5.00
C GLN A 84 -9.93 9.56 -4.20
N ARG A 85 -9.76 8.88 -3.07
CA ARG A 85 -10.86 8.48 -2.19
C ARG A 85 -10.43 8.51 -0.74
N TRP A 86 -11.41 8.71 0.12
CA TRP A 86 -11.24 8.56 1.55
C TRP A 86 -11.36 7.09 1.95
N ASP A 87 -10.55 6.70 2.94
CA ASP A 87 -10.63 5.41 3.64
C ASP A 87 -10.15 5.62 5.08
N ASN A 88 -10.25 4.60 5.93
CA ASN A 88 -9.86 4.70 7.33
C ASN A 88 -9.00 3.50 7.75
N VAL A 89 -8.06 3.72 8.68
CA VAL A 89 -7.18 2.67 9.21
C VAL A 89 -7.94 1.52 9.87
N SER A 90 -9.20 1.75 10.27
CA SER A 90 -10.11 0.73 10.80
C SER A 90 -10.67 -0.24 9.75
N ASN A 91 -10.43 -0.01 8.46
CA ASN A 91 -10.89 -0.89 7.40
C ASN A 91 -10.25 -2.28 7.54
N GLY A 92 -11.06 -3.27 7.94
CA GLY A 92 -10.60 -4.64 8.21
C GLY A 92 -10.02 -5.40 7.01
N LYS A 93 -10.07 -4.81 5.81
CA LYS A 93 -9.41 -5.36 4.61
C LYS A 93 -7.96 -4.89 4.48
N ILE A 94 -7.51 -3.92 5.28
CA ILE A 94 -6.11 -3.46 5.30
C ILE A 94 -5.24 -4.56 5.91
N ILE A 95 -4.22 -4.98 5.16
CA ILE A 95 -3.18 -5.90 5.63
C ILE A 95 -2.10 -5.12 6.38
N GLY A 96 -1.73 -3.95 5.86
CA GLY A 96 -0.74 -3.07 6.45
C GLY A 96 -0.22 -2.04 5.45
N TYR A 97 0.89 -1.41 5.83
CA TYR A 97 1.47 -0.27 5.16
C TYR A 97 2.93 -0.54 4.78
N ILE A 98 3.35 -0.02 3.63
CA ILE A 98 4.73 -0.13 3.12
C ILE A 98 5.26 1.26 2.80
N TYR A 99 6.47 1.58 3.23
CA TYR A 99 7.11 2.86 2.96
C TYR A 99 8.64 2.70 2.92
N HIS A 100 9.33 3.67 2.34
CA HIS A 100 10.79 3.76 2.29
C HIS A 100 11.23 4.88 3.23
#